data_AF-A0A972MUH8-F1
#
_entry.id   AF-A0A972MUH8-F1
#
_cell.length_a   1.000
_cell.length_b   1.000
_cell.length_c   1.000
_cell.angle_alpha   90.00
_cell.angle_beta   90.00
_cell.angle_gamma   90.00
#
_symmetry.space_group_name_H-M   'P 1'
#
loop_
_entity.id
_entity.type
_entity.pdbx_description
1 polymer ?
#
loop_
_entity_poly.entity_id
_entity_poly.type
_entity_poly.pdbx_seq_one_letter_code
_entity_poly.pdbx_strand_id
1 'polypeptide(L)' 'METNLVLEGVKFMILGMGTVFVFLGMMIAVMNVMSKIIHKYFPEPIPSATPTVTTGTEDKKKVVAAIMAAIMEDKKSQN' A
#
# COMPACT_ATOMS: atom_id res chain seq x y z
N MET A 1 -9.17 26.25 -52.29
CA MET A 1 -10.09 26.42 -51.13
C MET A 1 -10.16 25.15 -50.27
N GLU A 2 -9.09 24.36 -50.17
CA GLU A 2 -9.12 23.01 -49.57
C GLU A 2 -8.44 22.93 -48.19
N THR A 3 -7.61 23.91 -47.85
CA THR A 3 -6.93 24.01 -46.56
C THR A 3 -7.89 24.15 -45.37
N ASN A 4 -9.11 24.63 -45.61
CA ASN A 4 -10.12 24.79 -44.56
C ASN A 4 -10.60 23.43 -44.03
N LEU A 5 -10.88 22.47 -44.92
CA LEU A 5 -11.41 21.14 -44.53
C LEU A 5 -10.42 20.33 -43.69
N VAL A 6 -9.14 20.34 -44.07
CA VAL A 6 -8.11 19.63 -43.30
C VAL A 6 -7.92 20.28 -41.93
N LEU A 7 -7.89 21.62 -41.87
CA LEU A 7 -7.78 22.35 -40.60
C LEU A 7 -9.01 22.15 -39.70
N GLU A 8 -10.19 22.06 -40.30
CA GLU A 8 -11.44 21.79 -39.60
C GLU A 8 -11.49 20.34 -39.07
N GLY A 9 -11.02 19.36 -39.87
CA GLY A 9 -10.84 17.98 -39.41
C GLY A 9 -9.88 17.85 -38.23
N VAL A 10 -8.75 18.57 -38.26
CA VAL A 10 -7.79 18.61 -37.13
C VAL A 10 -8.42 19.25 -35.90
N LYS A 11 -9.22 20.32 -36.04
CA LYS A 11 -9.98 20.90 -34.93
C LYS A 11 -10.91 19.87 -34.30
N PHE A 12 -11.66 19.10 -35.09
CA PHE A 12 -12.53 18.05 -34.57
C PHE A 12 -11.77 16.92 -33.89
N MET A 13 -10.60 16.53 -34.40
CA MET A 13 -9.73 15.54 -33.75
C MET A 13 -9.28 16.01 -32.37
N ILE A 14 -8.83 17.27 -32.26
CA ILE A 14 -8.41 17.85 -30.98
C ILE A 14 -9.60 17.97 -30.02
N LEU A 15 -10.77 18.40 -30.51
CA LEU A 15 -11.98 18.47 -29.68
C LEU A 15 -12.44 17.10 -29.18
N GLY A 16 -12.43 16.08 -30.05
CA GLY A 16 -12.81 14.71 -29.69
C GLY A 16 -11.85 14.11 -28.66
N MET A 17 -10.54 14.16 -28.94
CA MET A 17 -9.52 13.62 -28.02
C MET A 17 -9.47 14.41 -26.71
N GLY A 18 -9.61 15.74 -26.77
CA GLY A 18 -9.64 16.59 -25.59
C GLY A 18 -10.84 16.31 -24.69
N THR A 19 -12.03 16.15 -25.26
CA THR A 19 -13.25 15.84 -24.49
C THR A 19 -13.14 14.49 -23.79
N VAL A 20 -12.62 13.47 -24.46
CA VAL A 20 -12.40 12.15 -23.86
C VAL A 20 -11.38 12.24 -22.72
N PHE A 21 -10.30 13.00 -22.92
CA PHE A 21 -9.28 13.20 -21.88
C PHE A 21 -9.85 13.90 -20.64
N VAL A 22 -10.64 14.95 -20.83
CA VAL A 22 -11.33 15.66 -19.74
C VAL A 22 -12.31 14.73 -19.03
N PHE A 23 -13.07 13.93 -19.77
CA PHE A 23 -14.02 12.98 -19.19
C PHE A 23 -13.32 11.92 -18.33
N LEU A 24 -12.24 11.32 -18.84
CA LEU A 24 -11.42 10.36 -18.09
C LEU A 24 -10.78 11.02 -16.86
N GLY A 25 -10.25 12.24 -17.00
CA GLY A 25 -9.70 13.00 -15.87
C GLY A 25 -10.75 13.26 -14.78
N MET A 26 -11.97 13.63 -15.18
CA MET A 26 -13.10 13.81 -14.26
C MET A 26 -13.47 12.49 -13.57
N MET A 27 -13.52 11.38 -14.30
CA MET A 27 -13.77 10.06 -13.73
C MET A 27 -12.70 9.68 -12.70
N ILE A 28 -11.42 9.90 -13.01
CA ILE A 28 -10.31 9.66 -12.08
C ILE A 28 -10.43 10.58 -10.85
N ALA A 29 -10.80 11.84 -11.02
CA ALA A 29 -11.01 12.77 -9.90
C ALA A 29 -12.10 12.26 -8.95
N VAL A 30 -13.23 11.79 -9.49
CA VAL A 30 -14.31 11.19 -8.68
C VAL A 30 -13.82 9.94 -7.95
N MET A 31 -13.07 9.06 -8.62
CA MET A 31 -12.48 7.87 -7.99
C MET A 31 -11.55 8.25 -6.82
N ASN A 32 -10.74 9.29 -6.98
CA ASN A 32 -9.85 9.79 -5.93
C ASN A 32 -10.63 10.41 -4.76
N VAL A 33 -11.70 11.16 -5.04
CA VAL A 33 -12.60 11.69 -4.01
C VAL A 33 -13.21 10.54 -3.22
N MET A 34 -13.72 9.51 -3.90
CA MET A 34 -14.28 8.33 -3.25
C MET A 34 -13.23 7.61 -2.40
N SER A 35 -12.01 7.42 -2.91
CA SER A 35 -10.88 6.85 -2.15
C SER A 35 -10.58 7.66 -0.88
N LYS A 36 -10.53 8.99 -0.97
CA LYS A 36 -10.26 9.88 0.17
C LYS A 36 -11.38 9.88 1.20
N ILE A 37 -12.63 9.80 0.76
CA ILE A 37 -13.80 9.65 1.63
C ILE A 37 -13.71 8.32 2.38
N ILE A 38 -13.45 7.22 1.67
CA ILE A 38 -13.32 5.89 2.27
C ILE A 38 -12.21 5.89 3.33
N HIS A 39 -11.00 6.34 3.02
CA HIS A 39 -9.91 6.38 4.00
C HIS A 39 -10.20 7.28 5.22
N LYS A 40 -10.99 8.34 5.05
CA LYS A 40 -11.33 9.28 6.14
C LYS A 40 -12.45 8.76 7.04
N TYR A 41 -13.49 8.16 6.48
CA TYR A 41 -14.69 7.73 7.22
C TYR A 41 -14.64 6.24 7.61
N PHE A 42 -13.94 5.43 6.84
CA PHE A 42 -13.60 4.04 7.14
C PHE A 42 -12.09 3.87 7.15
N PRO A 43 -11.39 4.44 8.17
CA PRO A 43 -10.00 4.09 8.37
C PRO A 43 -9.94 2.58 8.57
N GLU A 44 -9.39 1.88 7.58
CA GLU A 44 -9.06 0.47 7.77
C GLU A 44 -8.11 0.42 8.96
N PRO A 45 -8.38 -0.42 9.98
CA PRO A 45 -7.39 -0.71 10.99
C PRO A 45 -6.25 -1.40 10.26
N ILE A 46 -5.24 -0.62 9.87
CA ILE A 46 -3.94 -1.12 9.50
C ILE A 46 -3.57 -2.09 10.62
N PRO A 47 -3.43 -3.41 10.35
CA PRO A 47 -2.76 -4.25 11.32
C PRO A 47 -1.41 -3.58 11.48
N SER A 48 -1.17 -3.02 12.67
CA SER A 48 0.13 -2.47 13.02
C SER A 48 1.13 -3.50 12.55
N ALA A 49 1.89 -3.18 11.51
CA ALA A 49 3.05 -3.97 11.18
C ALA A 49 3.90 -3.84 12.42
N THR A 50 3.76 -4.84 13.31
CA THR A 50 4.53 -4.97 14.52
C THR A 50 5.96 -4.71 14.06
N PRO A 51 6.68 -3.75 14.65
CA PRO A 51 8.04 -3.51 14.23
C PRO A 51 8.70 -4.88 14.33
N THR A 52 9.18 -5.43 13.22
CA THR A 52 10.01 -6.62 13.25
C THR A 52 11.19 -6.22 14.10
N VAL A 53 11.11 -6.60 15.37
CA VAL A 53 12.07 -6.21 16.36
C VAL A 53 13.38 -6.83 15.89
N THR A 54 14.34 -5.97 15.57
CA THR A 54 15.72 -6.40 15.38
C THR A 54 16.26 -6.76 16.76
N THR A 55 15.87 -7.91 17.31
CA THR A 55 16.34 -8.48 18.59
C THR A 55 17.27 -9.67 18.36
N GLY A 56 18.13 -9.61 17.35
CA GLY A 56 19.10 -10.68 17.09
C GLY A 56 20.05 -11.01 18.27
N THR A 57 20.14 -10.15 19.27
CA THR A 57 21.01 -10.35 20.46
C THR A 57 20.23 -10.73 21.72
N GLU A 58 19.04 -10.14 21.96
CA GLU A 58 18.23 -10.47 23.14
C GLU A 58 17.58 -11.85 23.03
N ASP A 59 17.14 -12.23 21.83
CA ASP A 59 16.53 -13.53 21.60
C ASP A 59 17.54 -14.66 21.81
N LYS A 60 18.80 -14.44 21.43
CA LYS A 60 19.88 -15.41 21.70
C LYS A 60 20.13 -15.60 23.19
N LYS A 61 20.15 -14.51 23.99
CA LYS A 61 20.27 -14.60 25.46
C LYS A 61 19.08 -15.33 26.08
N LYS A 62 17.86 -15.06 25.62
CA LYS A 62 16.64 -15.75 26.08
C LYS A 62 16.64 -17.24 25.73
N VAL A 63 17.07 -17.59 24.51
CA VAL A 63 17.19 -18.98 24.07
C VAL A 63 18.26 -19.73 24.88
N VAL A 64 19.42 -19.13 25.13
CA VAL A 64 20.48 -19.73 25.97
C VAL A 64 20.01 -19.91 27.41
N ALA A 65 19.30 -18.92 27.98
CA ALA A 65 18.74 -19.02 29.33
C ALA A 65 17.68 -20.12 29.44
N ALA A 66 16.82 -20.28 28.43
CA ALA A 66 15.81 -21.33 28.38
C ALA A 66 16.44 -22.73 28.31
N ILE A 67 17.48 -22.90 27.49
CA ILE A 67 18.22 -24.18 27.39
C ILE A 67 18.90 -24.51 28.72
N MET A 68 19.55 -23.53 29.37
CA MET A 68 20.17 -23.74 30.68
C MET A 68 19.15 -24.13 31.75
N ALA A 69 17.97 -23.49 31.76
CA ALA A 69 16.90 -23.83 32.68
C ALA A 69 16.41 -25.28 32.48
N ALA A 70 16.22 -25.70 31.22
CA ALA A 70 15.81 -27.06 30.90
C ALA A 70 16.82 -28.11 31.39
N ILE A 71 18.13 -27.87 31.20
CA ILE A 71 19.18 -28.79 31.66
C ILE A 71 19.24 -28.83 33.20
N MET A 72 19.04 -27.70 33.87
CA MET A 72 19.04 -27.64 35.33
C MET A 72 17.85 -28.37 35.95
N GLU A 73 16.67 -28.24 35.33
CA GLU A 73 15.44 -28.94 35.73
C GLU A 73 15.59 -30.46 35.53
N ASP A 74 16.12 -30.88 34.39
CA ASP A 74 16.38 -32.30 34.09
C ASP A 74 17.37 -32.92 35.08
N LYS A 75 18.47 -32.21 35.39
CA LYS A 75 19.44 -32.64 36.41
C LYS A 75 18.83 -32.69 37.82
N LYS A 76 17.91 -31.79 38.16
CA LYS A 76 17.19 -31.78 39.44
C LYS A 76 16.18 -32.94 39.54
N SER A 77 15.62 -33.39 38.42
CA SER A 77 14.69 -34.52 38.34
C SER A 77 15.38 -35.89 38.40
N GLN A 78 16.67 -35.95 38.03
CA GLN A 78 17.48 -37.18 38.01
C GLN A 78 18.22 -37.48 39.34
N ASN A 79 17.96 -36.74 40.42
CA ASN A 79 18.55 -36.94 41.75
C ASN A 79 17.46 -36.99 42.83
#